data_AF-A0A355YIP6-F1
#
_entry.id   AF-A0A355YIP6-F1
#
_cell.length_a   1.000
_cell.length_b   1.000
_cell.length_c   1.000
_cell.angle_alpha   90.00
_cell.angle_beta   90.00
_cell.angle_gamma   90.00
#
_symmetry.space_group_name_H-M   'P 1'
#
loop_
_entity.id
_entity.type
_entity.pdbx_description
1 polymer ?
#
loop_
_entity_poly.entity_id
_entity_poly.type
_entity_poly.pdbx_seq_one_letter_code
_entity_poly.pdbx_strand_id
1 'polypeptide(L)' 'MKSTVKLPIGIENFEMMRTEGFYYVDKTGMITELLHDWGLVNLFTRPRRFGKSLNMSML' A
#
# COMPACT_ATOMS: atom_id res chain seq x y z
N MET A 1 16.36 -15.79 -17.87
CA MET A 1 16.79 -15.03 -16.68
C MET A 1 15.55 -14.67 -15.87
N LYS A 2 15.48 -15.04 -14.58
CA LYS A 2 14.38 -14.61 -13.69
C LYS A 2 14.55 -13.10 -13.48
N SER A 3 13.64 -12.29 -14.00
CA SER A 3 13.58 -10.86 -13.70
C SER A 3 13.19 -10.71 -12.23
N THR A 4 14.16 -10.55 -11.35
CA THR A 4 13.91 -10.28 -9.93
C THR A 4 13.39 -8.86 -9.79
N VAL A 5 12.10 -8.73 -9.44
CA VAL A 5 11.46 -7.46 -9.16
C VAL A 5 12.14 -6.82 -7.94
N LYS A 6 12.46 -5.53 -8.01
CA LYS A 6 13.13 -4.81 -6.91
C LYS A 6 12.18 -4.67 -5.73
N LEU A 7 12.65 -4.91 -4.51
CA LEU A 7 11.87 -4.65 -3.30
C LEU A 7 11.88 -3.15 -2.99
N PRO A 8 10.73 -2.52 -2.71
CA PRO A 8 10.65 -1.10 -2.37
C PRO A 8 11.04 -0.87 -0.91
N ILE A 9 12.33 -0.89 -0.60
CA ILE A 9 12.83 -0.63 0.76
C ILE A 9 12.92 0.88 0.96
N GLY A 10 12.12 1.43 1.88
CA GLY A 10 12.13 2.87 2.19
C GLY A 10 11.35 3.75 1.21
N ILE A 11 10.68 3.15 0.23
CA ILE A 11 9.77 3.85 -0.69
C ILE A 11 8.37 3.73 -0.12
N GLU A 12 7.75 4.86 0.22
CA GLU A 12 6.38 4.91 0.75
C GLU A 12 5.42 5.74 -0.13
N ASN A 13 5.87 6.14 -1.32
CA ASN A 13 5.07 6.86 -2.31
C ASN A 13 4.51 5.88 -3.36
N PHE A 14 3.18 5.92 -3.56
CA PHE A 14 2.49 5.01 -4.47
C PHE A 14 2.84 5.26 -5.95
N GLU A 15 2.96 6.51 -6.37
CA GLU A 15 3.31 6.88 -7.75
C GLU A 15 4.66 6.29 -8.14
N MET A 16 5.68 6.44 -7.28
CA MET A 16 7.00 5.85 -7.49
C MET A 16 6.95 4.31 -7.56
N MET A 17 6.15 3.66 -6.71
CA MET A 17 5.99 2.21 -6.76
C MET A 17 5.39 1.73 -8.10
N ARG A 18 4.47 2.51 -8.67
CA ARG A 18 3.80 2.19 -9.94
C ARG A 18 4.67 2.46 -11.16
N THR A 19 5.49 3.51 -11.14
CA THR A 19 6.31 3.93 -12.29
C THR A 19 7.66 3.22 -12.37
N GLU A 20 8.29 2.91 -11.24
CA GLU A 20 9.66 2.36 -11.22
C GLU A 20 9.74 0.81 -11.21
N GLY A 21 8.59 0.13 -11.32
CA GLY A 21 8.56 -1.34 -11.46
C GLY A 21 8.99 -2.10 -10.21
N PHE A 22 8.68 -1.57 -9.02
CA PHE A 22 8.93 -2.23 -7.74
C PHE A 22 7.93 -3.36 -7.47
N TYR A 23 8.31 -4.25 -6.56
CA TYR A 23 7.44 -5.28 -6.03
C TYR A 23 6.39 -4.61 -5.14
N TYR A 24 5.17 -4.56 -5.66
CA TYR A 24 4.04 -3.91 -5.02
C TYR A 24 2.92 -4.93 -4.80
N VAL A 25 2.37 -4.94 -3.59
CA VAL A 25 1.19 -5.73 -3.24
C VAL A 25 -0.02 -4.82 -3.39
N ASP A 26 -0.92 -5.18 -4.30
CA ASP A 26 -2.14 -4.43 -4.53
C ASP A 26 -3.09 -4.55 -3.32
N LYS A 27 -3.42 -3.40 -2.73
CA LYS A 27 -4.34 -3.27 -1.59
C LYS A 27 -5.64 -2.55 -1.95
N THR A 28 -5.90 -2.33 -3.23
CA THR A 28 -7.09 -1.60 -3.71
C THR A 28 -8.37 -2.22 -3.18
N GLY A 29 -8.49 -3.55 -3.17
CA GLY A 29 -9.66 -4.24 -2.60
C GLY A 29 -9.92 -3.93 -1.13
N MET A 30 -8.87 -3.90 -0.30
CA MET A 30 -8.98 -3.52 1.12
C MET A 30 -9.43 -2.07 1.28
N ILE A 31 -8.95 -1.16 0.43
CA ILE A 31 -9.37 0.24 0.45
C ILE A 31 -10.84 0.37 0.02
N THR A 32 -11.26 -0.36 -0.99
CA THR A 32 -12.66 -0.39 -1.43
C THR A 32 -13.59 -0.86 -0.31
N GLU A 33 -13.25 -1.94 0.38
CA GLU A 33 -14.01 -2.42 1.54
C GLU A 33 -14.05 -1.36 2.65
N LEU A 34 -12.91 -0.73 2.97
CA LEU A 34 -12.83 0.34 3.96
C LEU A 34 -13.71 1.57 3.62
N LEU A 35 -13.79 1.94 2.34
CA LEU A 35 -14.60 3.07 1.87
C LEU A 35 -16.10 2.73 1.83
N HIS A 36 -16.44 1.47 1.60
CA HIS A 36 -17.83 0.99 1.62
C HIS A 36 -18.36 0.74 3.04
N ASP A 37 -17.51 0.29 3.96
CA ASP A 37 -17.90 0.15 5.37
C ASP A 37 -18.04 1.54 6.02
N TRP A 38 -19.29 1.91 6.31
CA TRP A 38 -19.65 3.23 6.85
C TRP A 38 -19.28 3.34 8.35
N GLY A 39 -17.99 3.49 8.63
CA GLY A 39 -17.46 3.78 9.97
C GLY A 39 -17.09 5.26 10.12
N LEU A 40 -17.65 5.95 11.12
CA LEU A 40 -17.24 7.33 11.45
C LEU A 40 -15.73 7.41 11.77
N VAL A 41 -15.16 6.34 12.35
CA VAL A 41 -13.75 6.21 12.68
C VAL A 41 -13.29 4.79 12.37
N ASN A 42 -12.20 4.67 11.60
CA ASN A 42 -11.55 3.40 11.29
C ASN A 42 -10.22 3.27 12.05
N LEU A 43 -10.10 2.25 12.91
CA LEU A 43 -8.89 2.00 13.70
C LEU A 43 -7.90 1.10 12.94
N PHE A 44 -6.78 1.68 12.54
CA PHE A 44 -5.62 0.90 12.09
C PHE A 44 -4.71 0.60 13.28
N THR A 45 -4.72 -0.66 13.75
CA THR A 45 -3.71 -1.17 14.70
C THR A 45 -2.30 -0.87 14.16
N ARG A 46 -1.24 -0.79 14.98
CA ARG A 46 0.12 -0.37 14.55
C ARG A 46 1.08 -1.54 14.25
N PRO A 47 0.80 -2.47 13.31
CA PRO A 47 1.78 -3.45 12.90
C PRO A 47 2.95 -2.76 12.20
N ARG A 48 4.16 -3.14 12.61
CA ARG A 48 5.42 -2.62 12.04
C ARG A 48 5.51 -3.06 10.57
N ARG A 49 5.88 -2.15 9.67
CA ARG A 49 6.05 -2.39 8.21
C ARG A 49 4.77 -2.80 7.46
N PHE A 50 3.58 -2.54 8.00
CA PHE A 50 2.32 -2.79 7.28
C PHE A 50 2.09 -1.85 6.08
N GLY A 51 2.88 -0.78 5.97
CA GLY A 51 2.77 0.19 4.88
C GLY A 51 1.57 1.13 5.05
N LYS A 52 1.34 1.62 6.28
CA LYS A 52 0.29 2.60 6.55
C LYS A 52 0.47 3.89 5.74
N SER A 53 1.69 4.43 5.69
CA SER A 53 2.00 5.62 4.89
C SER A 53 1.74 5.37 3.41
N LEU A 54 2.15 4.21 2.90
CA LEU A 54 1.88 3.80 1.53
C LEU A 54 0.36 3.70 1.25
N ASN A 55 -0.40 3.11 2.17
CA ASN A 55 -1.86 3.04 2.04
C ASN A 55 -2.50 4.43 2.00
N MET A 56 -2.01 5.38 2.80
CA MET A 56 -2.48 6.77 2.75
C MET A 56 -2.10 7.47 1.44
N SER A 57 -0.97 7.11 0.83
CA SER A 57 -0.57 7.61 -0.50
C SER A 57 -1.39 6.99 -1.64
N MET A 58 -2.12 5.91 -1.39
CA MET A 58 -3.00 5.26 -2.37
C MET A 58 -4.44 5.82 -2.37
N LEU A 59 -4.86 6.43 -1.26
CA LEU A 59 -6.12 7.16 -1.12
C LEU A 59 -6.04 8.51 -1.84
#